data_AF-A0A355C7M3-F1
#
_entry.id   AF-A0A355C7M3-F1
#
_cell.length_a   1.000
_cell.length_b   1.000
_cell.length_c   1.000
_cell.angle_alpha   90.00
_cell.angle_beta   90.00
_cell.angle_gamma   90.00
#
_symmetry.space_group_name_H-M   'P 1'
#
loop_
_entity.id
_entity.type
_entity.pdbx_description
1 polymer ?
#
loop_
_entity_poly.entity_id
_entity_poly.type
_entity_poly.pdbx_seq_one_letter_code
_entity_poly.pdbx_strand_id
1 'polypeptide(L)'
;MEERQLVRATPAARLLAKRMNVTLTNVTGTGYKGRVHKEDVTGWNFQGKIHVSPLARRIAEEHHIDLKGVRGTGHNDKIMKDDVLLLISDP
;
A
#
# COMPACT_ATOMS: atom_id res chain seq x y z
N MET A 1 10.11 22.25 12.37
CA MET A 1 11.17 21.22 12.40
C MET A 1 10.51 19.93 11.95
N GLU A 2 10.93 19.36 10.83
CA GLU A 2 10.34 18.13 10.31
C GLU A 2 10.92 16.96 11.11
N GLU A 3 10.10 16.28 11.91
CA GLU A 3 10.54 15.14 12.71
C GLU A 3 11.00 14.03 11.75
N ARG A 4 12.31 13.88 11.59
CA ARG A 4 12.91 12.71 10.94
C ARG A 4 12.66 11.52 11.86
N GLN A 5 11.51 10.88 11.70
CA GLN A 5 11.21 9.63 12.39
C GLN A 5 12.21 8.58 11.89
N LEU A 6 13.32 8.44 12.63
CA LEU A 6 14.40 7.50 12.33
C LEU A 6 13.87 6.08 12.55
N VAL A 7 13.32 5.49 11.48
CA VAL A 7 12.90 4.09 11.50
C VAL A 7 14.13 3.24 11.80
N ARG A 8 14.02 2.44 12.87
CA ARG A 8 15.04 1.44 13.21
C ARG A 8 14.96 0.32 12.19
N ALA A 9 15.91 0.28 11.28
CA ALA A 9 15.97 -0.70 10.21
C ALA A 9 17.41 -1.18 10.02
N THR A 10 17.58 -2.44 9.64
CA THR A 10 18.91 -2.98 9.27
C THR A 10 19.42 -2.33 7.97
N PRO A 11 20.74 -2.31 7.73
CA PRO A 11 21.29 -1.80 6.47
C PRO A 11 20.71 -2.51 5.23
N ALA A 12 20.49 -3.83 5.34
CA ALA A 12 19.88 -4.63 4.29
C ALA A 12 18.43 -4.20 3.99
N ALA A 13 17.63 -3.93 5.02
CA ALA A 13 16.27 -3.41 4.87
C ALA A 13 16.25 -2.03 4.19
N ARG A 14 17.16 -1.13 4.58
CA ARG A 14 17.27 0.22 3.97
C ARG A 14 17.63 0.16 2.48
N LEU A 15 18.58 -0.69 2.11
CA LEU A 15 18.99 -0.86 0.72
C LEU A 15 17.84 -1.42 -0.12
N LEU A 16 17.14 -2.44 0.40
CA LEU A 16 16.01 -3.06 -0.29
C LEU A 16 14.83 -2.08 -0.44
N ALA A 17 14.50 -1.33 0.62
CA ALA A 17 13.47 -0.31 0.58
C ALA A 17 13.77 0.78 -0.45
N LYS A 18 15.02 1.23 -0.55
CA LYS A 18 15.45 2.19 -1.58
C LYS A 18 15.30 1.61 -3.00
N ARG A 19 15.65 0.35 -3.20
CA ARG A 19 15.54 -0.33 -4.50
C ARG A 19 14.10 -0.55 -4.94
N MET A 20 13.23 -0.89 -4.00
CA MET A 20 11.80 -1.15 -4.24
C MET A 20 10.93 0.10 -4.10
N ASN A 21 11.54 1.27 -3.84
CA ASN A 21 10.86 2.53 -3.59
C ASN A 21 9.78 2.43 -2.48
N VAL A 22 10.07 1.64 -1.45
CA VAL A 22 9.21 1.41 -0.28
C VAL A 22 9.59 2.36 0.84
N THR A 23 8.61 2.99 1.46
CA THR A 23 8.83 3.84 2.63
C THR A 23 8.88 2.98 3.90
N LEU A 24 10.03 2.96 4.57
CA LEU A 24 10.25 2.16 5.79
C LEU A 24 9.29 2.47 6.95
N THR A 25 8.70 3.68 6.98
CA THR A 25 7.68 4.04 7.99
C THR A 25 6.39 3.25 7.83
N ASN A 26 6.11 2.72 6.64
CA ASN A 26 4.93 1.90 6.37
C ASN A 26 5.21 0.39 6.51
N VAL A 27 6.46 0.01 6.75
CA VAL A 27 6.85 -1.39 6.94
C VAL A 27 6.79 -1.71 8.44
N THR A 28 5.99 -2.71 8.80
CA THR A 28 5.94 -3.19 10.18
C THR A 28 7.18 -4.04 10.44
N GLY A 29 8.08 -3.57 11.31
CA GLY A 29 9.29 -4.28 11.67
C GLY A 29 9.04 -5.36 12.72
N THR A 30 9.43 -6.60 12.45
CA THR A 30 9.24 -7.74 13.38
C THR A 30 10.39 -7.92 14.36
N GLY A 31 11.48 -7.17 14.19
CA GLY A 31 12.67 -7.25 15.03
C GLY A 31 12.52 -6.65 16.43
N TYR A 32 13.50 -6.92 17.29
CA TYR A 32 13.56 -6.37 18.65
C TYR A 32 13.30 -4.86 18.70
N LYS A 33 12.29 -4.45 19.49
CA LYS A 33 11.78 -3.07 19.60
C LYS A 33 11.30 -2.48 18.26
N GLY A 34 10.65 -3.29 17.40
CA GLY A 34 10.10 -2.85 16.13
C GLY A 34 11.16 -2.58 15.06
N ARG A 35 12.30 -3.28 15.12
CA ARG A 35 13.38 -3.12 14.14
C ARG A 35 13.01 -3.80 12.83
N VAL A 36 13.02 -3.06 11.72
CA VAL A 36 12.73 -3.57 10.38
C VAL A 36 13.91 -4.38 9.85
N HIS A 37 13.67 -5.65 9.54
CA HIS A 37 14.59 -6.55 8.87
C HIS A 37 14.36 -6.59 7.36
N LYS A 38 15.26 -7.25 6.62
CA LYS A 38 15.14 -7.39 5.16
C LYS A 38 13.84 -8.13 4.81
N GLU A 39 13.53 -9.19 5.55
CA GLU A 39 12.33 -10.00 5.38
C GLU A 39 11.05 -9.18 5.48
N ASP A 40 10.99 -8.24 6.42
CA ASP A 40 9.84 -7.35 6.62
C ASP A 40 9.59 -6.47 5.39
N VAL A 41 10.66 -6.02 4.71
CA VAL A 41 10.53 -5.20 3.49
C VAL A 41 10.26 -6.07 2.26
N THR A 42 10.83 -7.28 2.18
CA THR A 42 10.54 -8.21 1.07
C THR A 42 9.13 -8.77 1.13
N GLY A 43 8.63 -9.05 2.33
CA GLY A 43 7.27 -9.50 2.60
C GLY A 43 6.28 -8.35 2.72
N TRP A 44 6.75 -7.10 2.58
CA TRP A 44 5.89 -5.93 2.54
C TRP A 44 5.07 -5.97 1.26
N ASN A 45 3.93 -6.62 1.34
CA ASN A 45 2.96 -6.64 0.28
C ASN A 45 2.16 -5.34 0.37
N PHE A 46 2.12 -4.57 -0.72
CA PHE A 46 1.29 -3.35 -0.82
C PHE A 46 -0.20 -3.62 -0.52
N GLN A 47 -0.60 -4.90 -0.46
CA GLN A 47 -1.93 -5.45 -0.18
C GLN A 47 -2.70 -4.82 0.99
N GLY A 48 -2.05 -4.15 1.94
CA GLY A 48 -2.75 -3.48 3.05
C GLY A 48 -3.34 -2.11 2.70
N LYS A 49 -2.81 -1.41 1.68
CA LYS A 49 -3.35 -0.14 1.20
C LYS A 49 -3.97 -0.37 -0.17
N ILE A 50 -5.29 -0.41 -0.21
CA ILE A 50 -6.05 -0.38 -1.45
C ILE A 50 -5.66 0.92 -2.17
N HIS A 51 -4.87 0.80 -3.22
CA HIS A 51 -4.49 1.92 -4.05
C HIS A 51 -5.69 2.31 -4.89
N VAL A 52 -6.50 3.27 -4.43
CA VAL A 52 -7.66 3.72 -5.19
C VAL A 52 -7.43 5.14 -5.70
N SER A 53 -7.78 5.39 -6.96
CA SER A 53 -7.80 6.77 -7.49
C SER A 53 -8.82 7.61 -6.71
N PRO A 54 -8.60 8.93 -6.51
CA PRO A 54 -9.54 9.78 -5.78
C PRO A 54 -10.96 9.75 -6.36
N LEU A 55 -11.06 9.63 -7.70
CA LEU A 55 -12.34 9.53 -8.39
C LEU A 55 -13.03 8.19 -8.12
N ALA A 56 -12.30 7.08 -8.22
CA ALA A 56 -12.81 5.75 -7.89
C ALA A 56 -13.27 5.65 -6.44
N ARG A 57 -12.56 6.30 -5.50
CA ARG A 57 -12.97 6.37 -4.09
C ARG A 57 -14.34 7.00 -3.91
N ARG A 58 -14.56 8.17 -4.54
CA ARG A 58 -15.83 8.90 -4.43
C ARG A 58 -16.99 8.06 -4.95
N ILE A 59 -16.81 7.39 -6.09
CA ILE A 59 -17.82 6.52 -6.68
C ILE A 59 -18.10 5.32 -5.75
N ALA A 60 -17.06 4.67 -5.22
CA ALA A 60 -17.23 3.55 -4.30
C ALA A 60 -17.95 3.95 -3.01
N GLU A 61 -17.65 5.13 -2.45
CA GLU A 61 -18.34 5.68 -1.27
C GLU A 61 -19.82 5.99 -1.57
N GLU A 62 -20.11 6.60 -2.72
CA GLU A 62 -21.48 6.96 -3.15
C GLU A 62 -22.36 5.72 -3.38
N HIS A 63 -21.78 4.64 -3.90
CA HIS A 63 -22.47 3.38 -4.16
C HIS A 63 -22.29 2.33 -3.04
N HIS A 64 -21.67 2.69 -1.91
CA HIS A 64 -21.40 1.79 -0.77
C HIS A 64 -20.68 0.48 -1.13
N ILE A 65 -19.71 0.55 -2.05
CA ILE A 65 -18.95 -0.61 -2.55
C ILE A 65 -17.73 -0.86 -1.67
N ASP A 66 -17.56 -2.09 -1.20
CA ASP A 66 -16.31 -2.49 -0.54
C ASP A 66 -15.22 -2.75 -1.60
N LEU A 67 -14.15 -1.94 -1.54
CA LEU A 67 -13.01 -2.04 -2.45
C LEU A 67 -11.99 -3.10 -1.99
N LYS A 68 -12.23 -3.78 -0.86
CA LYS A 68 -11.35 -4.85 -0.37
C LYS A 68 -11.34 -6.04 -1.34
N GLY A 69 -10.15 -6.43 -1.77
CA GLY A 69 -9.96 -7.55 -2.69
C GLY A 69 -10.19 -7.22 -4.17
N VAL A 70 -10.61 -5.99 -4.49
CA VAL A 70 -10.71 -5.53 -5.87
C VAL A 70 -9.31 -5.33 -6.43
N ARG A 71 -8.99 -6.06 -7.50
CA ARG A 71 -7.72 -5.88 -8.22
C ARG A 71 -7.87 -4.74 -9.21
N GLY A 72 -7.24 -3.61 -8.91
CA GLY A 72 -7.22 -2.46 -9.81
C GLY A 72 -6.40 -2.71 -11.08
N THR A 73 -6.84 -2.15 -12.20
CA THR A 73 -6.14 -2.27 -13.49
C THR A 73 -5.09 -1.18 -13.71
N GLY A 74 -5.00 -0.19 -12.81
CA GLY A 74 -4.04 0.90 -12.88
C GLY A 74 -2.63 0.54 -12.40
N HIS A 75 -1.71 1.51 -12.52
CA HIS A 75 -0.30 1.34 -12.11
C HIS A 75 -0.15 0.94 -10.63
N ASN A 76 0.60 -0.15 -10.37
CA ASN A 76 0.75 -0.79 -9.06
C ASN A 76 -0.58 -1.25 -8.45
N ASP A 77 -1.38 -1.98 -9.25
CA ASP A 77 -2.69 -2.54 -8.88
C ASP A 77 -3.67 -1.47 -8.37
N LYS A 78 -3.57 -0.27 -8.94
CA LYS A 78 -4.39 0.87 -8.53
C LYS A 78 -5.79 0.77 -9.12
N ILE A 79 -6.81 0.77 -8.27
CA ILE A 79 -8.21 0.79 -8.66
C ILE A 79 -8.55 2.14 -9.30
N MET A 80 -8.89 2.07 -10.58
CA MET A 80 -9.32 3.18 -11.40
C MET A 80 -10.85 3.30 -11.40
N LYS A 81 -11.36 4.40 -11.98
CA LYS A 81 -12.81 4.62 -12.12
C LYS A 81 -13.48 3.44 -12.82
N ASP A 82 -12.86 2.94 -13.88
CA ASP A 82 -13.45 1.90 -14.72
C ASP A 82 -13.59 0.59 -13.96
N ASP A 83 -12.64 0.26 -13.07
CA ASP A 83 -12.72 -0.92 -12.19
C ASP A 83 -13.93 -0.86 -11.24
N VAL A 84 -14.25 0.33 -10.72
CA VAL A 84 -15.42 0.53 -9.84
C VAL A 84 -16.72 0.53 -10.63
N LEU A 85 -16.73 1.08 -11.85
CA LEU A 85 -17.90 1.05 -12.73
C LEU A 85 -18.27 -0.37 -13.18
N LEU A 86 -17.27 -1.23 -13.42
CA LEU A 86 -17.50 -2.64 -13.72
C LEU A 86 -18.21 -3.34 -12.55
N LEU A 87 -17.81 -3.05 -11.31
CA LEU A 87 -18.47 -3.61 -10.11
C LEU A 87 -19.91 -3.13 -9.93
N ILE A 88 -20.26 -1.95 -10.44
CA ILE A 88 -21.64 -1.43 -10.42
C ILE A 88 -22.50 -2.07 -11.52
N SER A 89 -21.86 -2.51 -12.62
CA SER A 89 -22.57 -2.96 -13.82
C SER A 89 -22.92 -4.45 -13.82
N ASP A 90 -22.28 -5.25 -12.96
CA ASP A 90 -22.67 -6.65 -12.71
C ASP A 90 -23.70 -6.70 -11.55
N PRO A 91 -24.99 -6.97 -11.83
CA PRO A 91 -26.05 -7.09 -10.82
C PRO A 91 -26.03 -8.40 -10.05
#